data_AF-A0A109MX40-F1
#
_entry.id   AF-A0A109MX40-F1
#
_cell.length_a   1.000
_cell.length_b   1.000
_cell.length_c   1.000
_cell.angle_alpha   90.00
_cell.angle_beta   90.00
_cell.angle_gamma   90.00
#
_symmetry.space_group_name_H-M   'P 1'
#
loop_
_entity.id
_entity.type
_entity.pdbx_description
1 polymer ?
#
loop_
_entity_poly.entity_id
_entity_poly.type
_entity_poly.pdbx_seq_one_letter_code
_entity_poly.pdbx_strand_id
1 'polypeptide(L)' 'MIDYLKFRYKSYIIIFSGFLIGAILSKILFINPDNLIAITCFLGGFLIGECVMINKWLKNRPTNG' A
#
# COMPACT_ATOMS: atom_id res chain seq x y z
N MET A 1 -18.31 0.68 -12.29
CA MET A 1 -16.88 1.06 -12.19
C MET A 1 -16.60 2.07 -11.09
N ILE A 2 -17.46 3.08 -10.89
CA ILE A 2 -17.24 4.15 -9.90
C ILE A 2 -17.20 3.62 -8.44
N ASP A 3 -18.05 2.65 -8.08
CA ASP A 3 -18.03 2.04 -6.74
C ASP A 3 -16.72 1.32 -6.41
N TYR A 4 -16.09 0.71 -7.41
CA TYR A 4 -14.79 0.06 -7.22
C TYR A 4 -13.69 1.09 -6.93
N LEU A 5 -13.69 2.22 -7.65
CA LEU A 5 -12.75 3.31 -7.42
C LEU A 5 -12.95 3.94 -6.03
N LYS A 6 -14.22 4.11 -5.60
CA LYS A 6 -14.57 4.70 -4.31
C LYS A 6 -14.11 3.84 -3.13
N PHE A 7 -14.20 2.51 -3.26
CA PHE A 7 -13.65 1.57 -2.29
C PHE A 7 -12.11 1.57 -2.27
N ARG A 8 -11.48 1.68 -3.44
CA ARG A 8 -10.03 1.77 -3.58
C ARG A 8 -9.45 3.07 -3.02
N TYR A 9 -10.14 4.21 -3.14
CA TYR A 9 -9.65 5.51 -2.67
C TYR A 9 -9.31 5.52 -1.17
N LYS A 10 -10.16 4.95 -0.31
CA LYS A 10 -9.89 4.83 1.13
C LYS A 10 -8.64 3.99 1.40
N SER A 11 -8.43 2.94 0.63
CA SER A 11 -7.27 2.07 0.79
C SER A 11 -6.00 2.71 0.22
N TYR A 12 -6.09 3.47 -0.87
CA TYR A 12 -4.98 4.28 -1.38
C TYR A 12 -4.51 5.33 -0.37
N ILE A 13 -5.42 5.96 0.37
CA ILE A 13 -5.06 6.88 1.48
C ILE A 13 -4.22 6.13 2.54
N ILE A 14 -4.61 4.90 2.89
CA ILE A 14 -3.89 4.09 3.88
C ILE A 14 -2.51 3.70 3.35
N ILE A 15 -2.42 3.22 2.11
CA ILE A 15 -1.15 2.88 1.46
C ILE A 15 -0.23 4.10 1.38
N PHE A 16 -0.79 5.26 1.01
CA PHE A 16 -0.05 6.52 0.92
C PHE A 16 0.43 7.00 2.31
N SER A 17 -0.38 6.83 3.36
CA SER A 17 0.05 7.13 4.73
C SER A 17 1.17 6.21 5.21
N GLY A 18 1.08 4.90 4.92
CA GLY A 18 2.13 3.93 5.24
C GLY A 18 3.42 4.23 4.50
N PHE A 19 3.32 4.67 3.23
CA PHE A 19 4.47 5.11 2.45
C PHE A 19 5.15 6.34 3.04
N LEU A 20 4.39 7.37 3.40
CA LEU A 20 4.92 8.59 4.01
C LEU A 20 5.68 8.30 5.29
N ILE A 21 5.11 7.45 6.15
CA ILE A 21 5.73 7.04 7.41
C ILE A 21 7.00 6.22 7.15
N GLY A 22 6.96 5.26 6.22
CA GLY A 22 8.12 4.44 5.85
C GLY A 22 9.25 5.26 5.25
N ALA A 23 8.95 6.25 4.41
CA ALA A 23 9.93 7.16 3.84
C ALA A 23 10.60 8.04 4.90
N ILE A 24 9.81 8.56 5.85
CA ILE A 24 10.33 9.36 6.98
C ILE A 24 11.22 8.50 7.88
N LEU A 25 10.78 7.29 8.24
CA LEU A 25 11.58 6.36 9.04
C LEU A 25 12.88 5.99 8.34
N SER A 26 12.84 5.68 7.04
CA SER A 26 14.04 5.34 6.28
C SER A 26 15.06 6.49 6.26
N LYS A 27 14.59 7.75 6.18
CA LYS A 27 15.45 8.94 6.24
C LYS A 27 16.09 9.15 7.61
N ILE A 28 15.36 8.86 8.69
CA ILE A 28 15.85 9.03 10.07
C ILE A 28 16.82 7.89 10.44
N LEU A 29 16.52 6.66 10.03
CA LEU A 29 17.27 5.47 10.44
C LEU A 29 18.58 5.30 9.66
N PHE A 30 18.65 5.77 8.41
CA PHE A 30 19.84 5.66 7.56
C PHE A 30 20.45 7.03 7.26
N ILE A 31 21.62 7.29 7.86
CA ILE A 31 22.47 8.47 7.61
C ILE A 31 23.00 8.50 6.16
N ASN A 32 23.12 7.33 5.52
CA ASN A 32 23.36 7.19 4.09
C ASN A 32 22.30 6.24 3.53
N PRO A 33 21.19 6.76 2.98
CA PRO A 33 20.16 5.90 2.44
C PRO A 33 20.70 5.22 1.18
N ASP A 34 20.95 3.92 1.27
CA ASP A 34 21.02 3.07 0.09
C ASP A 34 19.65 3.10 -0.56
N ASN A 35 19.46 4.06 -1.47
CA ASN A 35 18.19 4.34 -2.15
C ASN A 35 17.60 3.07 -2.77
N LEU A 36 18.44 2.11 -3.15
CA LEU A 36 18.04 0.78 -3.61
C LEU A 36 17.21 0.02 -2.56
N ILE A 37 17.65 -0.05 -1.31
CA ILE A 37 16.94 -0.78 -0.25
C ILE A 37 15.60 -0.12 0.05
N ALA A 38 15.56 1.22 0.08
CA ALA A 38 14.32 1.97 0.26
C ALA A 38 13.32 1.72 -0.87
N ILE A 39 13.79 1.70 -2.12
CA ILE A 39 12.97 1.40 -3.31
C ILE A 39 12.47 -0.06 -3.27
N THR A 40 13.32 -1.03 -2.93
CA THR A 40 12.91 -2.45 -2.86
C THR A 40 11.89 -2.67 -1.75
N CYS A 41 12.10 -2.06 -0.58
CA CYS A 41 11.17 -2.15 0.54
C CYS A 41 9.83 -1.48 0.21
N PHE A 42 9.87 -0.36 -0.52
CA PHE A 42 8.68 0.31 -1.03
C PHE A 42 7.90 -0.56 -2.02
N LEU A 43 8.58 -1.12 -3.03
CA LEU A 43 7.96 -2.01 -4.03
C LEU A 43 7.34 -3.24 -3.37
N GLY A 44 8.05 -3.86 -2.41
CA GLY A 44 7.55 -5.00 -1.65
C GLY A 44 6.30 -4.64 -0.83
N GLY A 45 6.35 -3.55 -0.07
CA GLY A 45 5.21 -3.08 0.72
C GLY A 45 4.01 -2.69 -0.14
N PHE A 46 4.26 -2.09 -1.31
CA PHE A 46 3.22 -1.71 -2.27
C PHE A 46 2.54 -2.94 -2.88
N LEU A 47 3.32 -3.94 -3.33
CA LEU A 47 2.80 -5.20 -3.86
C LEU A 47 1.97 -5.97 -2.83
N ILE A 48 2.46 -6.07 -1.59
CA ILE A 48 1.73 -6.73 -0.50
C ILE A 48 0.43 -5.96 -0.19
N GLY A 49 0.49 -4.63 -0.13
CA GLY A 49 -0.67 -3.77 0.09
C GLY A 49 -1.74 -3.93 -1.00
N GLU A 50 -1.34 -3.96 -2.27
CA GLU A 50 -2.25 -4.22 -3.39
C GLU A 50 -2.86 -5.62 -3.32
N CYS A 51 -2.06 -6.66 -3.07
CA CYS A 51 -2.55 -8.04 -2.92
C CYS A 51 -3.59 -8.15 -1.81
N VAL A 52 -3.30 -7.61 -0.62
CA VAL A 52 -4.24 -7.62 0.52
C VAL A 52 -5.51 -6.85 0.19
N MET A 53 -5.40 -5.71 -0.47
CA MET A 53 -6.55 -4.88 -0.85
C MET A 53 -7.44 -5.59 -1.88
N ILE A 54 -6.85 -6.24 -2.89
CA ILE A 54 -7.56 -7.04 -3.89
C ILE A 54 -8.28 -8.20 -3.21
N ASN A 55 -7.60 -8.92 -2.31
CA ASN A 55 -8.19 -10.04 -1.58
C ASN A 55 -9.35 -9.60 -0.68
N LYS A 56 -9.18 -8.47 0.03
CA LYS A 56 -10.22 -7.90 0.90
C LYS A 56 -11.43 -7.44 0.10
N TRP A 57 -11.22 -6.88 -1.09
CA TRP A 57 -12.31 -6.50 -1.97
C TRP A 57 -13.03 -7.72 -2.56
N LEU A 58 -12.31 -8.76 -2.99
CA LEU A 58 -12.89 -10.03 -3.44
C LEU A 58 -13.75 -10.67 -2.35
N LYS A 59 -13.26 -10.67 -1.10
CA LYS A 59 -13.98 -11.24 0.06
C LYS A 59 -15.21 -10.41 0.47
N ASN A 60 -15.18 -9.09 0.28
CA ASN A 60 -16.29 -8.20 0.60
C ASN A 60 -17.30 -8.02 -0.53
N ARG A 61 -17.08 -8.62 -1.71
CA ARG A 61 -18.18 -8.76 -2.67
C ARG A 61 -19.15 -9.80 -2.07
N PRO A 62 -20.43 -9.47 -1.88
CA PRO A 62 -21.41 -10.50 -1.57
C PRO A 62 -21.37 -11.48 -2.75
N THR A 63 -20.93 -12.70 -2.48
CA THR A 63 -21.38 -13.86 -3.24
C THR A 63 -22.90 -13.88 -3.09
N ASN A 64 -23.60 -13.20 -3.99
CA ASN A 64 -24.95 -13.61 -4.37
C ASN A 64 -24.78 -14.97 -5.06
N GLY A 65 -24.71 -16.01 -4.24
CA GLY A 65 -24.94 -17.40 -4.60
C GLY A 65 -26.27 -17.79 -3.99
#